data_AF-K9V9V6-F1
#
_entry.id   AF-K9V9V6-F1
#
_cell.length_a   1.000
_cell.length_b   1.000
_cell.length_c   1.000
_cell.angle_alpha   90.00
_cell.angle_beta   90.00
_cell.angle_gamma   90.00
#
_symmetry.space_group_name_H-M   'P 1'
#
loop_
_entity.id
_entity.type
_entity.pdbx_description
1 polymer ?
#
loop_
_entity_poly.entity_id
_entity_poly.type
_entity_poly.pdbx_seq_one_letter_code
_entity_poly.pdbx_strand_id
1 'polypeptide(L)'
;MSPSLQKILIEIEQLTPEEQLTVMGHLVDRVKKHVTQLQPQRKWSDLKGMAPYPLLGEDAQEWVSRTRREGDEHREGLLRGE
;
A
#
# COMPACT_ATOMS: atom_id res chain seq x y z
N MET A 1 31.63 22.11 -5.62
CA MET A 1 30.88 21.01 -6.25
C MET A 1 31.87 20.02 -6.83
N SER A 2 31.55 18.73 -6.86
CA SER A 2 32.43 17.77 -7.54
C SER A 2 32.47 18.08 -9.06
N PRO A 3 33.64 17.96 -9.71
CA PRO A 3 33.76 18.25 -11.15
C PRO A 3 32.83 17.36 -11.99
N SER A 4 32.57 16.13 -11.55
CA SER A 4 31.62 15.22 -12.20
C SER A 4 30.17 15.71 -12.14
N LEU A 5 29.75 16.33 -11.04
CA LEU A 5 28.38 16.85 -10.91
C LEU A 5 28.17 18.09 -11.81
N GLN A 6 29.19 18.96 -11.92
CA GLN A 6 29.14 20.10 -12.81
C GLN A 6 28.98 19.68 -14.28
N LYS A 7 29.71 18.64 -14.70
CA LYS A 7 29.59 18.10 -16.05
C LYS A 7 28.17 17.58 -16.34
N ILE A 8 27.58 16.84 -15.40
CA ILE A 8 26.21 16.31 -15.53
C ILE A 8 25.19 17.45 -15.65
N LEU A 9 25.33 18.52 -14.87
CA LEU A 9 24.39 19.66 -14.96
C LEU A 9 24.47 20.36 -16.32
N ILE A 10 25.67 20.56 -16.84
CA ILE A 10 25.87 21.13 -18.18
C ILE A 10 25.25 20.23 -19.26
N GLU A 11 25.39 18.91 -19.14
CA GLU A 11 24.77 17.96 -20.08
C GLU A 11 23.23 17.98 -19.99
N ILE A 12 22.66 18.12 -18.79
CA ILE A 12 21.20 18.23 -18.60
C ILE A 12 20.66 19.54 -19.19
N GLU A 13 21.38 20.65 -19.07
CA GLU A 13 20.99 21.94 -19.63
C GLU A 13 20.90 21.94 -21.16
N GLN A 14 21.62 21.03 -21.84
CA GLN A 14 21.55 20.86 -23.29
C GLN A 14 20.36 20.02 -23.77
N LEU A 15 19.66 19.35 -22.86
CA LEU A 15 18.50 18.51 -23.18
C LEU A 15 17.24 19.36 -23.45
N THR A 16 16.31 18.78 -24.19
CA THR A 16 14.96 19.34 -24.34
C THR A 16 14.19 19.31 -23.01
N PRO A 17 13.18 20.18 -22.82
CA PRO A 17 12.36 20.17 -21.60
C PRO A 17 11.74 18.79 -21.28
N GLU A 18 11.33 18.04 -22.29
CA GLU A 18 10.74 16.70 -22.15
C GLU A 18 11.77 15.68 -21.63
N GLU A 19 13.01 15.75 -22.12
CA GLU A 19 14.11 14.91 -21.67
C GLU A 19 14.56 15.28 -20.25
N GLN A 20 14.56 16.58 -19.92
CA GLN A 20 14.83 17.04 -18.55
C GLN A 20 13.79 16.50 -17.56
N LEU A 21 12.50 16.49 -17.92
CA LEU A 21 11.44 15.88 -17.13
C LEU A 21 11.66 14.37 -16.93
N THR A 22 12.13 13.68 -17.97
CA THR A 22 12.47 12.26 -17.91
C THR A 22 13.62 12.00 -16.93
N VAL A 23 14.68 12.81 -16.99
CA VAL A 23 15.81 12.74 -16.05
C VAL A 23 15.34 12.99 -14.61
N MET A 24 14.51 14.01 -14.41
CA MET A 24 13.93 14.32 -13.10
C MET A 24 13.13 13.13 -12.54
N GLY A 25 12.27 12.51 -13.35
CA GLY A 25 11.50 11.32 -12.95
C GLY A 25 12.41 10.17 -12.51
N HIS A 26 13.43 9.85 -13.30
CA HIS A 26 14.40 8.80 -12.97
C HIS A 26 15.16 9.09 -11.66
N LEU A 27 15.56 10.34 -11.43
CA LEU A 27 16.25 10.75 -10.20
C LEU A 27 15.34 10.63 -8.98
N VAL A 28 14.10 11.14 -9.08
CA VAL A 28 13.10 11.07 -8.02
C VAL A 28 12.81 9.61 -7.65
N ASP A 29 12.63 8.72 -8.62
CA ASP A 29 12.37 7.31 -8.36
C ASP A 29 13.56 6.60 -7.69
N ARG A 30 14.79 6.91 -8.11
CA ARG A 30 15.99 6.36 -7.45
C ARG A 30 16.13 6.84 -6.01
N VAL A 31 15.89 8.12 -5.75
CA VAL A 31 15.95 8.69 -4.41
C VAL A 31 14.85 8.08 -3.53
N LYS A 32 13.61 8.00 -4.04
CA LYS A 32 12.50 7.33 -3.35
C LYS A 32 12.87 5.91 -2.95
N LYS A 33 13.40 5.10 -3.87
CA LYS A 33 13.83 3.72 -3.55
C LYS A 33 14.86 3.67 -2.43
N HIS A 34 15.86 4.55 -2.42
CA HIS A 34 16.84 4.61 -1.35
C HIS A 34 16.23 5.08 -0.01
N VAL A 35 15.35 6.08 -0.04
CA VAL A 35 14.67 6.58 1.16
C VAL A 35 13.70 5.54 1.73
N THR A 36 12.96 4.83 0.88
CA THR A 36 12.06 3.75 1.29
C THR A 36 12.83 2.55 1.84
N GLN A 37 14.03 2.25 1.33
CA GLN A 37 14.92 1.24 1.91
C GLN A 37 15.45 1.65 3.30
N LEU A 38 15.63 2.95 3.54
CA LEU A 38 16.06 3.48 4.84
C LEU A 38 14.93 3.53 5.86
N GLN A 39 13.67 3.54 5.43
CA GLN A 39 12.55 3.41 6.35
C GLN A 39 12.39 1.93 6.74
N PRO A 40 12.54 1.57 8.03
CA PRO A 40 12.24 0.22 8.45
C PRO A 40 10.78 -0.06 8.10
N GLN A 41 10.52 -1.13 7.35
CA GLN A 41 9.15 -1.59 7.14
C GLN A 41 8.53 -1.79 8.52
N ARG A 42 7.44 -1.06 8.80
CA ARG A 42 6.71 -1.22 10.07
C ARG A 42 6.31 -2.68 10.19
N LYS A 43 6.60 -3.29 11.35
CA LYS A 43 6.22 -4.67 11.57
C LYS A 43 4.71 -4.71 11.76
N TRP A 44 4.05 -5.73 11.23
CA TRP A 44 2.62 -5.93 11.47
C TRP A 44 2.28 -6.00 12.97
N SER A 45 3.21 -6.47 13.79
CA SER A 45 3.09 -6.46 15.26
C SER A 45 2.88 -5.07 15.84
N ASP A 46 3.41 -4.02 15.19
CA ASP A 46 3.33 -2.63 15.67
C ASP A 46 1.90 -2.08 15.57
N LEU A 47 1.03 -2.75 14.79
CA LEU A 47 -0.37 -2.38 14.62
C LEU A 47 -1.31 -3.06 15.63
N LYS A 48 -0.80 -4.02 16.43
CA LYS A 48 -1.62 -4.80 17.36
C LYS A 48 -2.24 -3.89 18.43
N GLY A 49 -3.56 -3.91 18.54
CA GLY A 49 -4.30 -3.15 19.56
C GLY A 49 -4.58 -1.69 19.21
N MET A 50 -4.24 -1.23 17.99
CA MET A 50 -4.56 0.13 17.55
C MET A 50 -6.05 0.35 17.22
N ALA A 51 -6.76 -0.72 16.90
CA ALA A 51 -8.18 -0.66 16.59
C ALA A 51 -9.02 -0.72 17.88
N PRO A 52 -10.02 0.17 18.06
CA PRO A 52 -11.03 -0.03 19.09
C PRO A 52 -11.81 -1.32 18.82
N TYR A 53 -12.31 -1.96 19.88
CA TYR A 53 -13.14 -3.13 19.76
C TYR A 53 -14.60 -2.81 20.13
N PRO A 54 -15.58 -3.14 19.27
CA PRO A 54 -15.44 -3.60 17.88
C PRO A 54 -15.07 -2.45 16.92
N LEU A 55 -14.19 -2.69 15.95
CA LEU A 55 -13.74 -1.66 15.00
C LEU A 55 -14.90 -1.17 14.10
N LEU A 56 -15.83 -2.06 13.76
CA LEU A 56 -16.92 -1.83 12.82
C LEU A 56 -18.30 -1.95 13.46
N GLY A 57 -18.40 -1.76 14.78
CA GLY A 57 -19.68 -1.79 15.51
C GLY A 57 -20.24 -3.19 15.80
N GLU A 58 -19.73 -4.25 15.15
CA GLU A 58 -20.05 -5.65 15.42
C GLU A 58 -18.77 -6.44 15.68
N ASP A 59 -18.85 -7.38 16.62
CA ASP A 59 -17.77 -8.33 16.85
C ASP A 59 -17.59 -9.26 15.64
N ALA A 60 -16.35 -9.56 15.29
CA ALA A 60 -16.05 -10.39 14.13
C ALA A 60 -16.58 -11.82 14.28
N GLN A 61 -16.52 -12.40 15.48
CA GLN A 61 -16.99 -13.76 15.73
C GLN A 61 -18.52 -13.83 15.69
N GLU A 62 -19.22 -12.82 16.21
CA GLU A 62 -20.67 -12.68 16.09
C GLU A 62 -21.10 -12.60 14.62
N TRP A 63 -20.45 -11.74 13.82
CA TRP A 63 -20.73 -11.62 12.38
C TRP A 63 -20.52 -12.95 11.64
N VAL A 64 -19.40 -13.65 11.90
CA VAL A 64 -19.11 -14.96 11.28
C VAL A 64 -20.16 -15.99 11.68
N SER A 65 -20.54 -16.04 12.96
CA SER A 65 -21.51 -17.00 13.48
C SER A 65 -22.89 -16.77 12.86
N ARG A 66 -23.34 -15.51 12.76
CA ARG A 66 -24.58 -15.15 12.08
C ARG A 66 -24.55 -15.57 10.62
N THR A 67 -23.51 -15.16 9.88
CA THR A 67 -23.41 -15.40 8.43
C THR A 67 -23.37 -16.89 8.10
N ARG A 68 -22.71 -17.71 8.93
CA ARG A 68 -22.70 -19.17 8.79
C ARG A 68 -24.09 -19.77 9.02
N ARG A 69 -24.74 -19.39 10.11
CA ARG A 69 -26.09 -19.87 10.43
C ARG A 69 -27.08 -19.52 9.31
N GLU A 70 -27.08 -18.28 8.84
CA GLU A 70 -27.93 -17.84 7.72
C GLU A 70 -27.65 -18.67 6.45
N GLY A 71 -26.38 -18.97 6.15
CA GLY A 71 -25.99 -19.80 5.02
C GLY A 71 -26.43 -21.27 5.17
N ASP A 72 -26.36 -21.82 6.38
CA ASP A 72 -26.82 -23.18 6.66
C ASP A 72 -28.35 -23.28 6.58
N GLU A 73 -29.08 -22.32 7.16
CA GLU A 73 -30.55 -22.20 7.05
C GLU A 73 -30.99 -22.09 5.58
N HIS A 74 -30.31 -21.26 4.79
CA HIS A 74 -30.61 -21.13 3.36
C HIS A 74 -30.42 -22.45 2.61
N ARG A 75 -29.33 -23.17 2.89
CA ARG A 75 -29.07 -24.48 2.28
C ARG A 75 -30.13 -25.50 2.69
N GLU A 76 -30.52 -25.52 3.95
CA GLU A 76 -31.58 -26.42 4.43
C GLU A 76 -32.93 -26.13 3.80
N GLY A 77 -33.30 -24.85 3.62
CA GLY A 77 -34.53 -24.46 2.93
C GLY A 77 -34.59 -24.98 1.50
N LEU A 78 -33.50 -24.80 0.73
CA LEU A 78 -33.38 -25.34 -0.64
C LEU A 78 -33.54 -26.86 -0.70
N LEU A 79 -33.01 -27.58 0.30
CA LEU A 79 -33.13 -29.04 0.39
C LEU A 79 -34.55 -29.49 0.78
N ARG A 80 -35.31 -28.67 1.50
CA ARG A 80 -36.70 -28.93 1.89
C ARG A 80 -37.70 -28.59 0.79
N GLY A 81 -37.27 -27.92 -0.28
CA GLY A 81 -38.11 -27.59 -1.44
C GLY A 81 -39.02 -26.37 -1.22
N GLU A 82 -38.63 -25.46 -0.34
CA GLU A 82 -39.23 -24.11 -0.21
C GLU A 82 -38.56 -23.10 -1.17
#